data_AF-A0A7C1KSI7-F1
#
_entry.id   AF-A0A7C1KSI7-F1
#
_cell.length_a   1.000
_cell.length_b   1.000
_cell.length_c   1.000
_cell.angle_alpha   90.00
_cell.angle_beta   90.00
_cell.angle_gamma   90.00
#
_symmetry.space_group_name_H-M   'P 1'
#
loop_
_entity.id
_entity.type
_entity.pdbx_description
1 polymer ?
#
loop_
_entity_poly.entity_id
_entity_poly.type
_entity_poly.pdbx_seq_one_letter_code
_entity_poly.pdbx_strand_id
1 'polypeptide(L)'
;MDADGNIYKSPSFRDGTYRTSPKDIPLLSRIFPSLISYPKIILIVFRAAFKAKYSRYDYADWCKSSHGILNALEGVGIRVEITGTNHIRKVDGPCVFVANHMSTLETFVLPVIVVPFKETTFAVK
;
A
#
# COMPACT_ATOMS: atom_id res chain seq x y z
N MET A 1 -1.37 -16.10 7.16
CA MET A 1 -1.22 -15.54 8.51
C MET A 1 0.01 -14.66 8.47
N ASP A 2 -0.07 -13.41 8.91
CA ASP A 2 1.14 -12.60 9.05
C ASP A 2 1.98 -13.10 10.24
N ALA A 3 3.21 -12.60 10.38
CA ALA A 3 4.09 -12.91 11.49
C ALA A 3 3.54 -12.50 12.88
N ASP A 4 2.38 -11.82 12.92
CA ASP A 4 1.72 -11.30 14.12
C ASP A 4 0.40 -12.06 14.43
N GLY A 5 0.11 -13.15 13.72
CA GLY A 5 -1.10 -13.97 13.92
C GLY A 5 -2.41 -13.34 13.42
N ASN A 6 -2.34 -12.18 12.74
CA ASN A 6 -3.51 -11.51 12.19
C ASN A 6 -3.79 -11.97 10.75
N ILE A 7 -5.08 -12.09 10.43
CA ILE A 7 -5.54 -12.26 9.05
C ILE A 7 -5.36 -10.91 8.36
N TYR A 8 -4.32 -10.75 7.56
CA TYR A 8 -4.17 -9.58 6.69
C TYR A 8 -5.43 -9.44 5.84
N LYS A 9 -6.18 -8.36 6.05
CA LYS A 9 -7.36 -8.01 5.25
C LYS A 9 -6.95 -6.90 4.29
N SER A 10 -6.78 -7.24 3.02
CA SER A 10 -6.54 -6.27 1.95
C SER A 10 -7.65 -5.20 1.95
N PRO A 11 -7.39 -3.99 1.40
CA PRO A 11 -8.46 -3.01 1.26
C PRO A 11 -9.59 -3.63 0.45
N SER A 12 -10.82 -3.50 0.93
CA SER A 12 -11.98 -4.04 0.21
C SER A 12 -12.30 -3.12 -0.96
N PHE A 13 -11.97 -3.55 -2.17
CA PHE A 13 -12.41 -2.87 -3.39
C PHE A 13 -13.87 -3.22 -3.66
N ARG A 14 -14.79 -2.28 -3.41
CA ARG A 14 -16.23 -2.44 -3.70
C ARG A 14 -16.50 -1.88 -5.09
N ASP A 15 -17.08 -2.70 -5.96
CA ASP A 15 -17.41 -2.35 -7.35
C ASP A 15 -16.23 -1.79 -8.16
N GLY A 16 -15.01 -2.26 -7.86
CA GLY A 16 -13.79 -1.79 -8.53
C GLY A 16 -13.26 -0.45 -8.00
N THR A 17 -13.74 -0.02 -6.83
CA THR A 17 -13.35 1.25 -6.21
C THR A 17 -12.93 1.08 -4.76
N TYR A 18 -12.03 1.94 -4.31
CA TYR A 18 -11.67 2.14 -2.91
C TYR A 18 -11.64 3.64 -2.62
N ARG A 19 -12.21 4.03 -1.50
CA ARG A 19 -12.16 5.39 -0.99
C ARG A 19 -11.83 5.34 0.49
N THR A 20 -10.95 6.23 0.93
CA THR A 20 -10.64 6.42 2.34
C THR A 20 -11.93 6.61 3.13
N SER A 21 -12.16 5.75 4.12
CA SER A 21 -13.27 5.91 5.06
C SER A 21 -13.09 7.21 5.85
N PRO A 22 -14.18 7.90 6.21
CA PRO A 22 -14.11 9.02 7.16
C PRO A 22 -13.40 8.56 8.44
N LYS A 23 -12.35 9.28 8.83
CA LYS A 23 -11.57 9.03 10.05
C LYS A 23 -11.46 10.35 10.82
N ASP A 24 -11.67 10.29 12.13
CA ASP A 24 -11.33 11.40 13.02
C ASP A 24 -9.81 11.47 13.13
N ILE A 25 -9.24 12.52 12.56
CA ILE A 25 -7.79 12.72 12.54
C ILE A 25 -7.40 13.46 13.82
N PRO A 26 -6.54 12.89 14.69
CA PRO A 26 -6.07 13.58 15.89
C PRO A 26 -5.43 14.92 15.56
N LEU A 27 -5.59 15.91 16.44
CA LEU A 27 -5.07 17.26 16.23
C LEU A 27 -3.56 17.26 15.95
N LEU A 28 -2.78 16.45 16.67
CA LEU A 28 -1.32 16.33 16.44
C LEU A 28 -0.97 15.75 15.07
N SER A 29 -1.78 14.82 14.54
CA SER A 29 -1.57 14.26 13.19
C SER A 29 -1.86 15.28 12.09
N ARG A 30 -2.78 16.23 12.35
CA ARG A 30 -3.09 17.35 11.45
C ARG A 30 -2.08 18.49 11.58
N ILE A 31 -1.66 18.74 12.83
CA ILE A 31 -0.46 19.39 13.36
C ILE A 31 0.82 19.20 12.54
N PHE A 32 1.34 17.99 12.74
CA PHE A 32 2.68 17.58 12.40
C PHE A 32 2.62 16.29 11.58
N PRO A 33 1.99 16.32 10.39
CA PRO A 33 1.75 15.12 9.59
C PRO A 33 3.05 14.37 9.31
N SER A 34 4.12 15.08 8.98
CA SER A 34 5.44 14.50 8.72
C SER A 34 6.01 13.76 9.94
N LEU A 35 5.96 14.36 11.13
CA LEU A 35 6.48 13.74 12.35
C LEU A 35 5.69 12.49 12.75
N ILE A 36 4.45 12.35 12.29
CA ILE A 36 3.61 11.18 12.56
C ILE A 36 3.72 10.11 11.47
N SER A 37 3.75 10.49 10.20
CA SER A 37 3.72 9.54 9.07
C SER A 37 5.11 8.98 8.73
N TYR A 38 6.16 9.81 8.67
CA TYR A 38 7.49 9.35 8.25
C TYR A 38 8.08 8.30 9.17
N PRO A 39 8.05 8.43 10.52
CA PRO A 39 8.57 7.36 11.39
C PRO A 39 7.86 6.02 11.19
N LYS A 40 6.54 6.05 10.93
CA LYS A 40 5.76 4.84 10.61
C LYS A 40 6.20 4.22 9.30
N ILE A 41 6.35 5.02 8.25
CA ILE A 41 6.81 4.57 6.93
C ILE A 41 8.22 3.98 7.03
N ILE A 42 9.14 4.69 7.69
CA ILE A 42 10.52 4.25 7.91
C ILE A 42 10.55 2.89 8.64
N LEU A 43 9.77 2.73 9.71
CA LEU A 43 9.67 1.48 10.44
C LEU A 43 9.12 0.32 9.58
N ILE A 44 8.13 0.59 8.73
CA ILE A 44 7.61 -0.40 7.77
C ILE A 44 8.69 -0.82 6.79
N VAL A 45 9.42 0.14 6.21
CA VAL A 45 10.51 -0.12 5.26
C VAL A 45 11.63 -0.93 5.90
N PHE A 46 12.07 -0.59 7.12
CA PHE A 46 13.10 -1.36 7.82
C PHE A 46 12.67 -2.79 8.12
N ARG A 47 11.40 -3.00 8.54
CA ARG A 47 10.86 -4.35 8.76
C ARG A 47 10.80 -5.15 7.47
N ALA A 48 10.34 -4.53 6.38
CA ALA A 48 10.32 -5.15 5.05
C ALA A 48 11.73 -5.52 4.59
N ALA A 49 12.70 -4.61 4.71
CA ALA A 49 14.09 -4.84 4.36
C ALA A 49 14.73 -5.98 5.18
N PHE A 50 14.45 -6.03 6.49
CA PHE A 50 14.91 -7.11 7.35
C PHE A 50 14.32 -8.46 6.91
N LYS A 51 13.02 -8.55 6.65
CA LYS A 51 12.39 -9.77 6.13
C LYS A 51 12.96 -10.20 4.78
N ALA A 52 13.13 -9.24 3.87
CA ALA A 52 13.67 -9.49 2.53
C ALA A 52 15.11 -10.00 2.57
N LYS A 53 15.93 -9.49 3.50
CA LYS A 53 17.31 -9.96 3.73
C LYS A 53 17.38 -11.46 4.03
N TYR A 54 16.35 -12.03 4.66
CA TYR A 54 16.28 -13.46 4.96
C TYR A 54 15.38 -14.24 4.00
N SER A 55 15.05 -13.67 2.84
CA SER A 55 14.16 -14.27 1.83
C SER A 55 12.77 -14.63 2.37
N ARG A 56 12.28 -13.86 3.36
CA ARG A 56 10.96 -14.04 4.01
C ARG A 56 10.01 -12.88 3.70
N TYR A 57 10.12 -12.30 2.52
CA TYR A 57 9.27 -11.20 2.09
C TYR A 57 8.59 -11.58 0.78
N ASP A 58 7.33 -11.99 0.90
CA ASP A 58 6.50 -12.44 -0.21
C ASP A 58 5.49 -11.36 -0.66
N TYR A 59 4.63 -11.71 -1.62
CA TYR A 59 3.58 -10.82 -2.11
C TYR A 59 2.58 -10.38 -1.03
N ALA A 60 2.28 -11.24 -0.05
CA ALA A 60 1.35 -10.92 1.02
C ALA A 60 1.98 -9.91 2.00
N ASP A 61 3.25 -10.10 2.37
CA ASP A 61 4.02 -9.16 3.17
C ASP A 61 4.20 -7.81 2.46
N TRP A 62 4.36 -7.84 1.14
CA TRP A 62 4.44 -6.62 0.34
C TRP A 62 3.13 -5.85 0.35
N CYS A 63 2.02 -6.53 0.08
CA CYS A 63 0.69 -5.95 0.15
C CYS A 63 0.40 -5.39 1.55
N LYS A 64 0.78 -6.12 2.62
CA LYS A 64 0.68 -5.67 4.02
C LYS A 64 1.50 -4.40 4.29
N SER A 65 2.74 -4.34 3.81
CA SER A 65 3.61 -3.18 3.99
C SER A 65 3.04 -1.95 3.28
N SER A 66 2.62 -2.10 2.02
CA SER A 66 1.98 -1.06 1.22
C SER A 66 0.67 -0.57 1.84
N HIS A 67 -0.16 -1.49 2.34
CA HIS A 67 -1.38 -1.15 3.08
C HIS A 67 -1.08 -0.39 4.39
N GLY A 68 -0.01 -0.76 5.09
CA GLY A 68 0.46 -0.05 6.28
C GLY A 68 0.84 1.39 5.97
N ILE A 69 1.51 1.64 4.84
CA ILE A 69 1.86 2.98 4.37
C ILE A 69 0.59 3.76 4.00
N LEU A 70 -0.34 3.16 3.25
CA LEU A 70 -1.64 3.75 2.94
C LEU A 70 -2.36 4.20 4.22
N ASN A 71 -2.45 3.34 5.23
CA ASN A 71 -3.06 3.68 6.53
C ASN A 71 -2.31 4.78 7.29
N ALA A 72 -0.97 4.83 7.21
CA ALA A 72 -0.18 5.88 7.85
C ALA A 72 -0.49 7.26 7.24
N LEU A 73 -0.69 7.32 5.93
CA LEU A 73 -1.05 8.53 5.19
C LEU A 73 -2.49 8.95 5.50
N GLU A 74 -3.43 8.02 5.49
CA GLU A 74 -4.81 8.31 5.89
C GLU A 74 -4.91 8.78 7.34
N GLY A 75 -4.08 8.25 8.23
CA GLY A 75 -4.03 8.64 9.64
C GLY A 75 -3.52 10.07 9.88
N VAL A 76 -2.95 10.72 8.87
CA VAL A 76 -2.58 12.15 8.89
C VAL A 76 -3.49 13.02 8.00
N GLY A 77 -4.57 12.44 7.47
CA GLY A 77 -5.61 13.16 6.75
C GLY A 77 -5.52 13.14 5.24
N ILE A 78 -4.60 12.35 4.66
CA ILE A 78 -4.59 12.10 3.22
C ILE A 78 -5.83 11.28 2.86
N ARG A 79 -6.56 11.71 1.83
CA ARG A 79 -7.69 10.98 1.28
C ARG A 79 -7.30 10.37 -0.05
N VAL A 80 -7.48 9.06 -0.16
CA VAL A 80 -7.14 8.26 -1.33
C VAL A 80 -8.43 7.79 -1.99
N GLU A 81 -8.47 7.94 -3.30
CA GLU A 81 -9.49 7.36 -4.17
C GLU A 81 -8.80 6.51 -5.22
N ILE A 82 -9.21 5.26 -5.32
CA ILE A 82 -8.77 4.31 -6.34
C ILE A 82 -10.02 3.86 -7.09
N THR A 83 -10.02 4.00 -8.40
CA THR A 83 -11.12 3.60 -9.26
C THR A 83 -10.62 2.70 -10.39
N GLY A 84 -11.53 1.95 -11.00
CA GLY A 84 -11.21 1.16 -12.18
C GLY A 84 -10.40 -0.11 -11.91
N THR A 85 -10.34 -0.63 -10.68
CA THR A 85 -9.61 -1.89 -10.42
C THR A 85 -10.23 -3.10 -11.12
N ASN A 86 -11.49 -2.99 -11.58
CA ASN A 86 -12.13 -3.96 -12.46
C ASN A 86 -11.41 -4.12 -13.80
N HIS A 87 -10.72 -3.10 -14.30
CA HIS A 87 -9.95 -3.20 -15.54
C HIS A 87 -8.75 -4.14 -15.37
N ILE A 88 -8.12 -4.14 -14.18
CA ILE A 88 -6.98 -5.01 -13.84
C ILE A 88 -7.38 -6.48 -13.96
N ARG A 89 -8.56 -6.84 -13.45
CA ARG A 89 -9.11 -8.20 -13.48
C ARG A 89 -9.44 -8.70 -14.89
N LYS A 90 -9.74 -7.80 -15.82
CA LYS A 90 -10.16 -8.12 -17.19
C LYS A 90 -9.01 -8.35 -18.16
N VAL A 91 -7.77 -8.01 -17.76
CA VAL A 91 -6.60 -8.22 -18.62
C VAL A 91 -6.15 -9.67 -18.49
N ASP A 92 -6.20 -10.43 -19.58
CA ASP A 92 -5.63 -11.77 -19.63
C ASP A 92 -4.11 -11.72 -19.80
N GLY A 93 -3.39 -12.64 -19.15
CA GLY A 93 -1.93 -12.74 -19.26
C GLY A 93 -1.14 -11.60 -18.56
N PRO A 94 0.16 -11.49 -18.87
CA PRO A 94 1.05 -10.47 -18.31
C PRO A 94 0.81 -9.10 -18.95
N CYS A 95 0.94 -8.03 -18.16
CA CYS A 95 0.83 -6.65 -18.63
C CYS A 95 1.80 -5.72 -17.89
N VAL A 96 2.01 -4.53 -18.45
CA VAL A 96 2.86 -3.49 -17.86
C VAL A 96 1.97 -2.41 -17.27
N PHE A 97 2.08 -2.18 -15.96
CA PHE A 97 1.46 -1.05 -15.28
C PHE A 97 2.39 0.16 -15.34
N VAL A 98 1.92 1.23 -15.99
CA VAL A 98 2.64 2.50 -16.07
C VAL A 98 1.94 3.50 -15.15
N ALA A 99 2.67 4.00 -14.17
CA ALA A 99 2.21 5.06 -13.28
C ALA A 99 3.04 6.31 -13.51
N ASN A 100 2.41 7.48 -13.43
CA ASN A 100 3.14 8.73 -13.40
C ASN A 100 4.01 8.77 -12.13
N HIS A 101 5.29 9.11 -12.24
CA HIS A 101 6.27 9.04 -11.16
C HIS A 101 6.43 10.43 -10.51
N MET A 102 5.37 10.94 -9.90
CA MET A 102 5.42 12.25 -9.25
C MET A 102 6.09 12.18 -7.86
N SER A 103 6.10 11.02 -7.21
CA SER A 103 6.79 10.83 -5.94
C SER A 103 7.20 9.38 -5.65
N THR A 104 7.79 9.15 -4.48
CA THR A 104 8.04 7.80 -3.95
C THR A 104 6.76 7.10 -3.47
N LEU A 105 5.64 7.82 -3.36
CA LEU A 105 4.37 7.28 -2.89
C LEU A 105 3.86 6.16 -3.80
N GLU A 106 4.05 6.32 -5.10
CA GLU A 106 3.63 5.39 -6.13
C GLU A 106 4.27 4.02 -5.93
N THR A 107 5.57 3.98 -5.64
CA THR A 107 6.28 2.73 -5.29
C THR A 107 5.73 2.08 -4.02
N PHE A 108 5.27 2.87 -3.06
CA PHE A 108 4.73 2.35 -1.80
C PHE A 108 3.28 1.89 -1.89
N VAL A 109 2.42 2.58 -2.64
CA VAL A 109 0.97 2.35 -2.63
C VAL A 109 0.51 1.49 -3.81
N LEU A 110 1.17 1.53 -4.97
CA LEU A 110 0.75 0.73 -6.12
C LEU A 110 0.67 -0.79 -5.84
N PRO A 111 1.56 -1.40 -5.03
CA PRO A 111 1.44 -2.83 -4.74
C PRO A 111 0.14 -3.20 -4.01
N VAL A 112 -0.39 -2.37 -3.10
CA VAL A 112 -1.67 -2.66 -2.43
C VAL A 112 -2.86 -2.60 -3.40
N ILE A 113 -2.68 -1.96 -4.56
CA ILE A 113 -3.68 -1.87 -5.63
C ILE A 113 -3.58 -3.08 -6.57
N VAL A 114 -2.38 -3.43 -7.03
CA VAL A 114 -2.20 -4.39 -8.13
C VAL A 114 -2.07 -5.84 -7.66
N VAL A 115 -1.29 -6.08 -6.60
CA VAL A 115 -0.98 -7.43 -6.08
C VAL A 115 -2.24 -8.27 -5.78
N PRO A 116 -3.34 -7.70 -5.25
CA PRO A 116 -4.57 -8.48 -5.03
C PRO A 116 -5.21 -9.07 -6.29
N PHE A 117 -4.82 -8.60 -7.47
CA PHE A 117 -5.41 -9.04 -8.74
C PHE A 117 -4.41 -9.80 -9.62
N LYS A 118 -3.12 -9.44 -9.57
CA LYS A 118 -2.06 -10.05 -10.39
C LYS A 118 -0.72 -10.07 -9.65
N GLU A 119 -0.01 -11.19 -9.74
CA GLU A 119 1.41 -11.23 -9.40
C GLU A 119 2.17 -10.18 -10.22
N THR A 120 3.00 -9.38 -9.57
CA THR A 120 3.57 -8.16 -10.15
C THR A 120 5.00 -7.97 -9.66
N THR A 121 5.84 -7.35 -10.47
CA THR A 121 7.18 -6.89 -10.07
C THR A 121 7.43 -5.48 -10.61
N PHE A 122 8.48 -4.82 -10.12
CA PHE A 122 8.91 -3.51 -10.63
C PHE A 122 10.13 -3.67 -11.54
N ALA A 123 10.11 -2.97 -12.67
CA ALA A 123 11.30 -2.76 -13.46
C ALA A 123 12.10 -1.60 -12.84
N VAL A 124 13.32 -1.88 -12.41
CA VAL A 124 14.27 -0.88 -11.91
C VAL A 124 15.28 -0.61 -13.01
N LYS A 125 15.60 0.67 -13.25
CA LYS A 125 16.63 1.09 -14.18
C LYS A 125 17.67 1.95 -13.45
#